data_AF-A0A817F0L6-F1
#
_entry.id   AF-A0A817F0L6-F1
#
_cell.length_a   1.000
_cell.length_b   1.000
_cell.length_c   1.000
_cell.angle_alpha   90.00
_cell.angle_beta   90.00
_cell.angle_gamma   90.00
#
_symmetry.space_group_name_H-M   'P 1'
#
loop_
_entity.id
_entity.type
_entity.pdbx_description
1 polymer ?
#
loop_
_entity_poly.entity_id
_entity_poly.type
_entity_poly.pdbx_seq_one_letter_code
_entity_poly.pdbx_strand_id
1 'polypeptide(L)'
;MEKLIKVISEDQVLKPAEFKFPQWEKKLGLYRSEVRINFFGEPLQADLRKNKFVYVFDNNMFATGWISTVLLEANMYGRAPKTIDTEHLSLAIEAIETFHDHNQNESSVPLMTFWSQVYNQTTNTWQSTPDNLRYLMTDFDNSLELIEDILKFLGVKNVAQLIDKLRANVEAFKNVFEIPPDFDDTYLNIGLGVQLKLLQDKYPSLYLRWLQTNSNMKKLIDLTLRYAYKPSSKDLDQNTIDPRTYFWIRDFVRDNPQAIIATTWAQNITEVRTAAHRGVRMPFNLNNVDVTVGANVLYGITSAIIYDLVDFKDYFNQDMQTLYLSTASLIAWSIKHSMKNRPDLAQVYYPSQYNFLWYGSRSLFLLELARRQEKSIPDVFNRAYSLLADAYRSDVVKFFQDFVRSDKSSYDDFLGTNDTNIFGKLEPTGEDRIFSTAQTVNVLIASFTYFDKDTGKLKWISDEQQIDTIKIMINKSISWLLINAFKYQPFNCFFSGSVKGVNQLPFWYPANIYQFLNGSTLDPDHFDTDNQSLIDSIVGVSGYIDETIYERMISEKHFNRSTPTTFNGYNVPGGEFPFWSSQPYTHSVTLLALAQYNNLDE
;
A
#
# COMPACT_ATOMS: atom_id res chain seq x y z
N MET A 1 1.70 -26.57 -3.10
CA MET A 1 2.35 -25.56 -3.96
C MET A 1 1.81 -25.60 -5.38
N GLU A 2 1.80 -26.73 -6.09
CA GLU A 2 1.23 -26.82 -7.46
C GLU A 2 -0.22 -26.32 -7.55
N LYS A 3 -1.07 -26.71 -6.59
CA LYS A 3 -2.45 -26.18 -6.50
C LYS A 3 -2.51 -24.65 -6.35
N LEU A 4 -1.57 -24.04 -5.61
CA LEU A 4 -1.50 -22.58 -5.47
C LEU A 4 -1.13 -21.93 -6.80
N ILE A 5 -0.10 -22.46 -7.49
CA ILE A 5 0.31 -21.95 -8.81
C ILE A 5 -0.86 -22.00 -9.79
N LYS A 6 -1.57 -23.13 -9.84
CA LYS A 6 -2.74 -23.28 -10.72
C LYS A 6 -3.79 -22.20 -10.47
N VAL A 7 -4.21 -21.99 -9.21
CA VAL A 7 -5.25 -20.98 -8.92
C VAL A 7 -4.78 -19.55 -9.17
N ILE A 8 -3.49 -19.26 -8.95
CA ILE A 8 -2.90 -17.95 -9.26
C ILE A 8 -3.00 -17.70 -10.77
N SER A 9 -2.54 -18.65 -11.59
CA SER A 9 -2.60 -18.55 -13.06
C SER A 9 -4.03 -18.43 -13.59
N GLU A 10 -4.99 -19.15 -13.01
CA GLU A 10 -6.41 -19.09 -13.40
C GLU A 10 -7.07 -17.71 -13.14
N ASP A 11 -6.53 -16.92 -12.21
CA ASP A 11 -7.02 -15.58 -11.88
C ASP A 11 -6.34 -14.46 -12.69
N GLN A 12 -5.42 -14.77 -13.62
CA GLN A 12 -4.94 -13.79 -14.60
C GLN A 12 -5.95 -13.60 -15.73
N VAL A 13 -6.15 -12.36 -16.16
CA VAL A 13 -6.99 -12.05 -17.31
C VAL A 13 -6.29 -12.48 -18.59
N LEU A 14 -6.70 -13.63 -19.14
CA LEU A 14 -6.21 -14.15 -20.43
C LEU A 14 -7.09 -13.74 -21.63
N LYS A 15 -8.29 -13.23 -21.35
CA LYS A 15 -9.22 -12.71 -22.36
C LYS A 15 -9.76 -11.38 -21.86
N PRO A 16 -9.49 -10.27 -22.57
CA PRO A 16 -10.04 -8.99 -22.18
C PRO A 16 -11.57 -9.01 -22.30
N ALA A 17 -12.22 -8.16 -21.52
CA ALA A 17 -13.66 -7.98 -21.55
C ALA A 17 -13.95 -6.49 -21.49
N GLU A 18 -14.92 -6.02 -22.27
CA GLU A 18 -15.43 -4.65 -22.19
C GLU A 18 -16.47 -4.53 -21.06
N PHE A 19 -16.64 -3.31 -20.54
CA PHE A 19 -17.68 -3.02 -19.57
C PHE A 19 -19.08 -3.19 -20.17
N LYS A 20 -19.89 -4.05 -19.55
CA LYS A 20 -21.32 -4.20 -19.85
C LYS A 20 -22.01 -4.78 -18.63
N PHE A 21 -22.38 -3.93 -17.68
CA PHE A 21 -22.93 -4.36 -16.38
C PHE A 21 -24.04 -5.43 -16.56
N PRO A 22 -23.96 -6.59 -15.87
CA PRO A 22 -23.09 -6.92 -14.74
C PRO A 22 -21.67 -7.42 -15.08
N GLN A 23 -21.25 -7.40 -16.34
CA GLN A 23 -19.87 -7.70 -16.74
C GLN A 23 -18.95 -6.50 -16.53
N TRP A 24 -17.88 -6.70 -15.77
CA TRP A 24 -16.81 -5.73 -15.58
C TRP A 24 -15.83 -5.72 -16.75
N GLU A 25 -15.27 -4.55 -17.06
CA GLU A 25 -14.10 -4.44 -17.92
C GLU A 25 -12.92 -5.18 -17.27
N LYS A 26 -12.19 -5.94 -18.07
CA LYS A 26 -10.98 -6.67 -17.66
C LYS A 26 -9.88 -6.43 -18.69
N LYS A 27 -8.73 -5.91 -18.25
CA LYS A 27 -7.57 -5.69 -19.12
C LYS A 27 -6.67 -6.92 -19.15
N LEU A 28 -6.24 -7.29 -20.36
CA LEU A 28 -5.38 -8.45 -20.61
C LEU A 28 -4.10 -8.38 -19.77
N GLY A 29 -3.67 -9.52 -19.21
CA GLY A 29 -2.42 -9.66 -18.47
C GLY A 29 -2.47 -9.22 -17.00
N LEU A 30 -3.48 -8.45 -16.58
CA LEU A 30 -3.67 -8.13 -15.16
C LEU A 30 -4.17 -9.34 -14.37
N TYR A 31 -3.76 -9.43 -13.10
CA TYR A 31 -4.36 -10.37 -12.16
C TYR A 31 -5.59 -9.77 -11.50
N ARG A 32 -6.54 -10.63 -11.13
CA ARG A 32 -7.76 -10.23 -10.45
C ARG A 32 -7.49 -9.39 -9.20
N SER A 33 -8.10 -8.22 -9.18
CA SER A 33 -8.17 -7.30 -8.06
C SER A 33 -9.60 -6.77 -7.95
N GLU A 34 -10.06 -6.49 -6.74
CA GLU A 34 -11.45 -6.16 -6.47
C GLU A 34 -11.57 -5.06 -5.42
N VAL A 35 -12.39 -4.06 -5.72
CA VAL A 35 -12.85 -3.07 -4.73
C VAL A 35 -14.06 -3.65 -4.00
N ARG A 36 -14.00 -3.61 -2.67
CA ARG A 36 -15.05 -4.04 -1.74
C ARG A 36 -15.25 -2.96 -0.68
N ILE A 37 -16.36 -3.03 0.05
CA ILE A 37 -16.59 -2.15 1.21
C ILE A 37 -16.38 -2.97 2.48
N ASN A 38 -15.59 -2.43 3.41
CA ASN A 38 -15.45 -3.01 4.74
C ASN A 38 -16.66 -2.63 5.58
N PHE A 39 -17.27 -3.62 6.20
CA PHE A 39 -18.32 -3.51 7.22
C PHE A 39 -18.33 -4.83 7.97
N PHE A 40 -18.94 -4.90 9.14
CA PHE A 40 -18.99 -6.11 9.99
C PHE A 40 -20.39 -6.31 10.57
N GLY A 41 -20.68 -7.52 11.03
CA GLY A 41 -21.89 -7.80 11.82
C GLY A 41 -22.49 -9.16 11.54
N GLU A 42 -23.81 -9.22 11.45
CA GLU A 42 -24.59 -10.47 11.35
C GLU A 42 -24.28 -11.25 10.06
N PRO A 43 -24.69 -12.54 9.94
CA PRO A 43 -24.31 -13.38 8.81
C PRO A 43 -24.65 -12.79 7.44
N LEU A 44 -25.76 -12.07 7.30
CA LEU A 44 -26.10 -11.38 6.05
C LEU A 44 -25.04 -10.35 5.65
N GLN A 45 -24.51 -9.58 6.60
CA GLN A 45 -23.44 -8.62 6.34
C GLN A 45 -22.14 -9.34 5.96
N ALA A 46 -21.77 -10.39 6.69
CA ALA A 46 -20.61 -11.21 6.34
C ALA A 46 -20.73 -11.81 4.92
N ASP A 47 -21.92 -12.30 4.56
CA ASP A 47 -22.19 -12.86 3.24
C ASP A 47 -22.17 -11.80 2.14
N LEU A 48 -22.70 -10.60 2.40
CA LEU A 48 -22.63 -9.47 1.47
C LEU A 48 -21.19 -9.06 1.17
N ARG A 49 -20.33 -8.96 2.20
CA ARG A 49 -18.91 -8.63 2.05
C ARG A 49 -18.18 -9.66 1.17
N LYS A 50 -18.61 -10.93 1.24
CA LYS A 50 -18.05 -12.06 0.44
C LYS A 50 -18.67 -12.18 -0.95
N ASN A 51 -19.86 -11.63 -1.16
CA ASN A 51 -20.65 -11.88 -2.36
C ASN A 51 -19.96 -11.34 -3.62
N LYS A 52 -20.20 -12.03 -4.74
CA LYS A 52 -19.71 -11.64 -6.06
C LYS A 52 -20.50 -10.48 -6.70
N PHE A 53 -21.71 -10.21 -6.23
CA PHE A 53 -22.54 -9.12 -6.74
C PHE A 53 -22.18 -7.73 -6.19
N VAL A 54 -21.35 -7.66 -5.15
CA VAL A 54 -21.07 -6.41 -4.41
C VAL A 54 -19.64 -5.89 -4.63
N TYR A 55 -18.77 -6.66 -5.28
CA TYR A 55 -17.44 -6.17 -5.63
C TYR A 55 -17.42 -5.51 -6.99
N VAL A 56 -16.46 -4.61 -7.19
CA VAL A 56 -16.12 -4.03 -8.49
C VAL A 56 -14.75 -4.56 -8.89
N PHE A 57 -14.63 -5.19 -10.06
CA PHE A 57 -13.32 -5.62 -10.57
C PHE A 57 -12.46 -4.37 -10.82
N ASP A 58 -11.20 -4.38 -10.40
CA ASP A 58 -10.31 -3.25 -10.55
C ASP A 58 -9.11 -3.59 -11.45
N ASN A 59 -8.85 -2.73 -12.43
CA ASN A 59 -7.72 -2.87 -13.35
C ASN A 59 -6.54 -2.01 -12.85
N ASN A 60 -5.94 -2.37 -11.71
CA ASN A 60 -4.72 -1.73 -11.20
C ASN A 60 -3.46 -2.54 -11.51
N MET A 61 -2.31 -1.87 -11.63
CA MET A 61 -1.03 -2.56 -11.76
C MET A 61 -0.53 -3.15 -10.44
N PHE A 62 -0.89 -2.55 -9.30
CA PHE A 62 -0.31 -2.88 -7.99
C PHE A 62 -0.42 -4.36 -7.63
N ALA A 63 -1.62 -4.95 -7.74
CA ALA A 63 -1.81 -6.38 -7.47
C ALA A 63 -0.98 -7.26 -8.41
N THR A 64 -0.95 -6.91 -9.70
CA THR A 64 -0.20 -7.62 -10.74
C THR A 64 1.32 -7.53 -10.51
N GLY A 65 1.82 -6.35 -10.13
CA GLY A 65 3.22 -6.12 -9.78
C GLY A 65 3.63 -6.96 -8.58
N TRP A 66 2.83 -6.97 -7.51
CA TRP A 66 3.10 -7.78 -6.33
C TRP A 66 3.06 -9.28 -6.58
N ILE A 67 2.05 -9.78 -7.31
CA ILE A 67 1.97 -11.19 -7.66
C ILE A 67 3.20 -11.61 -8.46
N SER A 68 3.58 -10.82 -9.47
CA SER A 68 4.77 -11.09 -10.29
C SER A 68 6.05 -11.12 -9.45
N THR A 69 6.21 -10.12 -8.57
CA THR A 69 7.34 -10.00 -7.64
C THR A 69 7.44 -11.20 -6.71
N VAL A 70 6.33 -11.59 -6.08
CA VAL A 70 6.28 -12.72 -5.14
C VAL A 70 6.58 -14.05 -5.84
N LEU A 71 6.07 -14.25 -7.07
CA LEU A 71 6.35 -15.44 -7.85
C LEU A 71 7.85 -15.54 -8.18
N LEU A 72 8.48 -14.42 -8.59
CA LEU A 72 9.92 -14.36 -8.87
C LEU A 72 10.74 -14.61 -7.59
N GLU A 73 10.38 -14.02 -6.45
CA GLU A 73 11.03 -14.28 -5.17
C GLU A 73 10.92 -15.75 -4.74
N ALA A 74 9.76 -16.37 -4.95
CA ALA A 74 9.57 -17.79 -4.66
C ALA A 74 10.46 -18.69 -5.54
N ASN A 75 10.83 -18.21 -6.75
CA ASN A 75 11.78 -18.87 -7.64
C ASN A 75 13.24 -18.65 -7.24
N MET A 76 13.60 -17.43 -6.82
CA MET A 76 14.97 -17.06 -6.47
C MET A 76 15.38 -17.59 -5.09
N TYR A 77 14.54 -17.36 -4.09
CA TYR A 77 14.89 -17.59 -2.68
C TYR A 77 14.18 -18.83 -2.09
N GLY A 78 13.22 -19.40 -2.81
CA GLY A 78 12.48 -20.59 -2.40
C GLY A 78 12.78 -21.83 -3.25
N ARG A 79 12.07 -22.91 -2.93
CA ARG A 79 11.98 -24.12 -3.76
C ARG A 79 10.62 -24.24 -4.45
N ALA A 80 10.04 -23.11 -4.89
CA ALA A 80 8.86 -23.18 -5.75
C ALA A 80 9.20 -23.95 -7.04
N PRO A 81 8.22 -24.62 -7.70
CA PRO A 81 8.44 -25.25 -9.00
C PRO A 81 9.22 -24.32 -9.94
N LYS A 82 10.29 -24.88 -10.53
CA LYS A 82 11.36 -24.08 -11.14
C LYS A 82 10.91 -23.21 -12.31
N THR A 83 9.78 -23.47 -12.95
CA THR A 83 9.26 -22.67 -14.06
C THR A 83 7.96 -21.99 -13.64
N ILE A 84 8.06 -20.71 -13.26
CA ILE A 84 6.93 -19.78 -13.43
C ILE A 84 6.63 -19.79 -14.92
N ASP A 85 5.35 -19.84 -15.27
CA ASP A 85 4.97 -19.78 -16.67
C ASP A 85 5.41 -18.44 -17.29
N THR A 86 6.34 -18.51 -18.24
CA THR A 86 6.92 -17.35 -18.91
C THR A 86 5.86 -16.56 -19.68
N GLU A 87 4.81 -17.23 -20.20
CA GLU A 87 3.73 -16.56 -20.92
C GLU A 87 2.92 -15.69 -19.95
N HIS A 88 2.51 -16.24 -18.81
CA HIS A 88 1.81 -15.49 -17.76
C HIS A 88 2.63 -14.30 -17.25
N LEU A 89 3.94 -14.51 -17.04
CA LEU A 89 4.83 -13.42 -16.62
C LEU A 89 4.99 -12.35 -17.72
N SER A 90 5.14 -12.76 -18.98
CA SER A 90 5.22 -11.82 -20.12
C SER A 90 3.98 -10.94 -20.19
N LEU A 91 2.79 -11.54 -20.12
CA LEU A 91 1.52 -10.81 -20.12
C LEU A 91 1.40 -9.84 -18.93
N ALA A 92 1.90 -10.20 -17.75
CA ALA A 92 1.90 -9.33 -16.59
C ALA A 92 2.81 -8.12 -16.77
N ILE A 93 4.04 -8.32 -17.26
CA ILE A 93 4.99 -7.22 -17.54
C ILE A 93 4.42 -6.30 -18.63
N GLU A 94 3.85 -6.88 -19.70
CA GLU A 94 3.17 -6.16 -20.77
C GLU A 94 2.05 -5.26 -20.27
N ALA A 95 1.24 -5.78 -19.34
CA ALA A 95 0.16 -5.00 -18.74
C ALA A 95 0.71 -3.85 -17.87
N ILE A 96 1.71 -4.12 -17.02
CA ILE A 96 2.32 -3.10 -16.12
C ILE A 96 2.90 -1.92 -16.91
N GLU A 97 3.51 -2.16 -18.08
CA GLU A 97 4.05 -1.09 -18.93
C GLU A 97 3.00 -0.05 -19.38
N THR A 98 1.71 -0.39 -19.33
CA THR A 98 0.63 0.54 -19.70
C THR A 98 0.28 1.55 -18.59
N PHE A 99 0.97 1.49 -17.46
CA PHE A 99 0.70 2.31 -16.26
C PHE A 99 1.78 3.38 -16.01
N HIS A 100 2.72 3.57 -16.93
CA HIS A 100 3.65 4.69 -16.86
C HIS A 100 2.94 6.04 -16.92
N ASP A 101 3.47 7.05 -16.22
CA ASP A 101 2.94 8.41 -16.31
C ASP A 101 3.21 9.03 -17.68
N HIS A 102 2.15 9.21 -18.47
CA HIS A 102 2.17 9.84 -19.79
C HIS A 102 2.20 11.38 -19.71
N ASN A 103 2.10 11.98 -18.53
CA ASN A 103 2.29 13.43 -18.36
C ASN A 103 3.77 13.83 -18.23
N GLN A 104 4.71 12.88 -18.19
CA GLN A 104 6.14 13.17 -18.23
C GLN A 104 6.60 13.53 -19.66
N ASN A 105 7.38 14.61 -19.77
CA ASN A 105 7.97 15.05 -21.04
C ASN A 105 9.24 14.26 -21.43
N GLU A 106 9.77 13.44 -20.52
CA GLU A 106 10.98 12.65 -20.73
C GLU A 106 10.61 11.18 -20.92
N SER A 107 11.23 10.53 -21.90
CA SER A 107 11.04 9.10 -22.15
C SER A 107 11.67 8.23 -21.05
N SER A 108 11.06 7.07 -20.83
CA SER A 108 11.61 5.99 -20.00
C SER A 108 11.86 6.36 -18.53
N VAL A 109 11.13 7.34 -18.00
CA VAL A 109 11.07 7.63 -16.56
C VAL A 109 10.21 6.53 -15.92
N PRO A 110 10.74 5.77 -14.94
CA PRO A 110 10.02 4.66 -14.31
C PRO A 110 8.94 5.13 -13.31
N LEU A 111 8.28 6.26 -13.57
CA LEU A 111 7.20 6.79 -12.74
C LEU A 111 5.88 6.13 -13.13
N MET A 112 5.22 5.51 -12.15
CA MET A 112 4.06 4.65 -12.36
C MET A 112 2.79 5.24 -11.73
N THR A 113 1.64 4.87 -12.28
CA THR A 113 0.31 5.21 -11.81
C THR A 113 -0.43 3.96 -11.36
N PHE A 114 -1.28 4.08 -10.33
CA PHE A 114 -2.07 2.95 -9.84
C PHE A 114 -3.06 2.40 -10.89
N TRP A 115 -3.74 3.31 -11.61
CA TRP A 115 -4.59 2.99 -12.77
C TRP A 115 -4.01 3.52 -14.07
N SER A 116 -4.20 2.80 -15.16
CA SER A 116 -3.80 3.25 -16.51
C SER A 116 -4.42 4.60 -16.83
N GLN A 117 -3.68 5.48 -17.50
CA GLN A 117 -4.19 6.80 -17.82
C GLN A 117 -4.98 6.81 -19.13
N VAL A 118 -6.01 7.66 -19.18
CA VAL A 118 -6.76 7.99 -20.39
C VAL A 118 -6.53 9.45 -20.73
N TYR A 119 -6.25 9.74 -22.00
CA TYR A 119 -6.03 11.11 -22.45
C TYR A 119 -7.34 11.88 -22.54
N ASN A 120 -7.42 13.00 -21.82
CA ASN A 120 -8.56 13.91 -21.85
C ASN A 120 -8.29 15.06 -22.85
N GLN A 121 -9.02 15.07 -23.96
CA GLN A 121 -8.87 16.08 -25.01
C GLN A 121 -9.27 17.49 -24.56
N THR A 122 -10.21 17.61 -23.60
CA THR A 122 -10.69 18.90 -23.10
C THR A 122 -9.64 19.57 -22.22
N THR A 123 -8.97 18.81 -21.36
CA THR A 123 -7.96 19.34 -20.43
C THR A 123 -6.54 19.19 -20.96
N ASN A 124 -6.34 18.55 -22.12
CA ASN A 124 -5.04 18.22 -22.73
C ASN A 124 -4.09 17.57 -21.71
N THR A 125 -4.60 16.61 -20.94
CA THR A 125 -3.90 15.96 -19.82
C THR A 125 -4.26 14.48 -19.77
N TRP A 126 -3.31 13.62 -19.39
CA TRP A 126 -3.57 12.21 -19.12
C TRP A 126 -4.07 12.04 -17.67
N GLN A 127 -5.20 11.35 -17.50
CA GLN A 127 -5.86 11.20 -16.20
C GLN A 127 -5.90 9.72 -15.80
N SER A 128 -5.52 9.42 -14.57
CA SER A 128 -5.64 8.08 -13.96
C SER A 128 -6.97 7.98 -13.24
N THR A 129 -7.73 6.90 -13.46
CA THR A 129 -9.04 6.66 -12.83
C THR A 129 -9.42 5.17 -12.94
N PRO A 130 -10.12 4.58 -11.96
CA PRO A 130 -10.56 3.19 -12.00
C PRO A 130 -11.66 3.00 -13.05
N ASP A 131 -11.40 2.22 -14.10
CA ASP A 131 -12.32 2.07 -15.25
C ASP A 131 -13.74 1.71 -14.82
N ASN A 132 -13.89 0.63 -14.06
CA ASN A 132 -15.20 0.06 -13.70
C ASN A 132 -15.96 0.94 -12.70
N LEU A 133 -15.27 1.52 -11.71
CA LEU A 133 -15.90 2.48 -10.80
C LEU A 133 -16.32 3.75 -11.55
N ARG A 134 -15.49 4.24 -12.49
CA ARG A 134 -15.85 5.37 -13.35
C ARG A 134 -17.11 5.08 -14.16
N TYR A 135 -17.21 3.91 -14.81
CA TYR A 135 -18.41 3.56 -15.57
C TYR A 135 -19.66 3.51 -14.69
N LEU A 136 -19.57 2.90 -13.50
CA LEU A 136 -20.69 2.89 -12.54
C LEU A 136 -21.11 4.29 -12.12
N MET A 137 -20.16 5.22 -11.96
CA MET A 137 -20.45 6.62 -11.60
C MET A 137 -21.03 7.41 -12.78
N THR A 138 -20.57 7.17 -14.01
CA THR A 138 -21.05 7.89 -15.20
C THR A 138 -22.39 7.36 -15.71
N ASP A 139 -22.65 6.07 -15.51
CA ASP A 139 -23.87 5.37 -15.94
C ASP A 139 -24.76 5.01 -14.74
N PHE A 140 -24.60 5.75 -13.64
CA PHE A 140 -25.27 5.47 -12.37
C PHE A 140 -26.78 5.40 -12.55
N ASP A 141 -27.37 6.34 -13.28
CA ASP A 141 -28.81 6.40 -13.53
C ASP A 141 -29.38 5.17 -14.23
N ASN A 142 -28.65 4.60 -15.19
CA ASN A 142 -29.08 3.38 -15.87
C ASN A 142 -28.78 2.12 -15.04
N SER A 143 -27.80 2.20 -14.13
CA SER A 143 -27.46 1.12 -13.20
C SER A 143 -28.38 1.08 -11.97
N LEU A 144 -29.15 2.15 -11.72
CA LEU A 144 -29.95 2.32 -10.50
C LEU A 144 -31.05 1.28 -10.34
N GLU A 145 -31.75 0.89 -11.41
CA GLU A 145 -32.82 -0.11 -11.30
C GLU A 145 -32.26 -1.46 -10.81
N LEU A 146 -31.12 -1.88 -11.33
CA LEU A 146 -30.46 -3.11 -10.92
C LEU A 146 -29.84 -3.00 -9.51
N ILE A 147 -29.27 -1.84 -9.16
CA ILE A 147 -28.81 -1.56 -7.78
C ILE A 147 -29.98 -1.62 -6.81
N GLU A 148 -31.12 -1.02 -7.16
CA GLU A 148 -32.34 -1.02 -6.37
C GLU A 148 -32.87 -2.44 -6.17
N ASP A 149 -32.92 -3.24 -7.23
CA ASP A 149 -33.35 -4.65 -7.18
C ASP A 149 -32.42 -5.52 -6.33
N ILE A 150 -31.10 -5.30 -6.41
CA ILE A 150 -30.12 -5.94 -5.54
C ILE A 150 -30.38 -5.52 -4.08
N LEU A 151 -30.52 -4.22 -3.79
CA LEU A 151 -30.77 -3.73 -2.43
C LEU A 151 -32.08 -4.28 -1.85
N LYS A 152 -33.15 -4.36 -2.66
CA LYS A 152 -34.43 -4.99 -2.29
C LYS A 152 -34.27 -6.48 -2.04
N PHE A 153 -33.60 -7.21 -2.92
CA PHE A 153 -33.31 -8.63 -2.75
C PHE A 153 -32.54 -8.91 -1.46
N LEU A 154 -31.62 -8.02 -1.09
CA LEU A 154 -30.83 -8.08 0.13
C LEU A 154 -31.57 -7.60 1.39
N GLY A 155 -32.86 -7.25 1.26
CA GLY A 155 -33.70 -6.86 2.39
C GLY A 155 -33.37 -5.48 2.97
N VAL A 156 -32.65 -4.63 2.23
CA VAL A 156 -32.32 -3.27 2.67
C VAL A 156 -33.60 -2.45 2.78
N LYS A 157 -33.87 -1.92 3.97
CA LYS A 157 -35.00 -1.00 4.20
C LYS A 157 -34.60 0.42 3.76
N ASN A 158 -35.56 1.24 3.35
CA ASN A 158 -35.35 2.63 2.91
C ASN A 158 -34.42 2.77 1.69
N VAL A 159 -34.52 1.85 0.73
CA VAL A 159 -33.69 1.83 -0.49
C VAL A 159 -33.68 3.19 -1.22
N ALA A 160 -34.81 3.89 -1.30
CA ALA A 160 -34.89 5.22 -1.92
C ALA A 160 -33.96 6.25 -1.25
N GLN A 161 -33.95 6.34 0.10
CA GLN A 161 -33.05 7.24 0.81
C GLN A 161 -31.57 6.85 0.65
N LEU A 162 -31.29 5.56 0.52
CA LEU A 162 -29.93 5.08 0.25
C LEU A 162 -29.48 5.48 -1.16
N ILE A 163 -30.35 5.34 -2.16
CA ILE A 163 -30.13 5.78 -3.53
C ILE A 163 -29.87 7.29 -3.60
N ASP A 164 -30.66 8.10 -2.90
CA ASP A 164 -30.47 9.56 -2.85
C ASP A 164 -29.11 9.94 -2.25
N LYS A 165 -28.70 9.25 -1.17
CA LYS A 165 -27.37 9.44 -0.58
C LYS A 165 -26.25 9.01 -1.52
N LEU A 166 -26.41 7.88 -2.21
CA LEU A 166 -25.43 7.41 -3.20
C LEU A 166 -25.29 8.43 -4.33
N ARG A 167 -26.40 8.94 -4.87
CA ARG A 167 -26.42 9.98 -5.92
C ARG A 167 -25.68 11.24 -5.48
N ALA A 168 -25.94 11.74 -4.28
CA ALA A 168 -25.24 12.91 -3.73
C ALA A 168 -23.72 12.69 -3.59
N ASN A 169 -23.30 11.46 -3.33
CA ASN A 169 -21.89 11.12 -3.16
C ASN A 169 -21.15 10.83 -4.47
N VAL A 170 -21.86 10.46 -5.57
CA VAL A 170 -21.23 10.13 -6.88
C VAL A 170 -20.34 11.27 -7.39
N GLU A 171 -20.77 12.53 -7.29
CA GLU A 171 -19.95 13.67 -7.71
C GLU A 171 -18.70 13.88 -6.82
N ALA A 172 -18.82 13.62 -5.52
CA ALA A 172 -17.67 13.63 -4.62
C ALA A 172 -16.69 12.50 -4.96
N PHE A 173 -17.19 11.31 -5.31
CA PHE A 173 -16.36 10.17 -5.68
C PHE A 173 -15.57 10.38 -6.97
N LYS A 174 -16.13 11.07 -7.98
CA LYS A 174 -15.41 11.37 -9.24
C LYS A 174 -14.08 12.07 -8.99
N ASN A 175 -14.07 13.06 -8.11
CA ASN A 175 -12.87 13.86 -7.81
C ASN A 175 -11.84 13.11 -6.96
N VAL A 176 -12.24 12.08 -6.19
CA VAL A 176 -11.34 11.35 -5.28
C VAL A 176 -10.45 10.36 -6.04
N PHE A 177 -10.85 9.96 -7.25
CA PHE A 177 -10.15 8.96 -8.04
C PHE A 177 -9.26 9.53 -9.15
N GLU A 178 -9.12 10.85 -9.24
CA GLU A 178 -8.26 11.56 -10.18
C GLU A 178 -6.85 11.78 -9.59
N ILE A 179 -6.17 10.68 -9.26
CA ILE A 179 -4.91 10.71 -8.51
C ILE A 179 -3.67 10.86 -9.42
N PRO A 180 -2.58 11.49 -8.93
CA PRO A 180 -1.32 11.54 -9.64
C PRO A 180 -0.57 10.20 -9.56
N PRO A 181 0.54 10.06 -10.30
CA PRO A 181 1.50 8.98 -10.05
C PRO A 181 1.99 8.98 -8.59
N ASP A 182 2.40 7.81 -8.09
CA ASP A 182 2.87 7.65 -6.72
C ASP A 182 4.16 6.84 -6.63
N PHE A 183 4.82 6.96 -5.48
CA PHE A 183 6.08 6.28 -5.21
C PHE A 183 5.89 4.83 -4.78
N ASP A 184 4.67 4.38 -4.51
CA ASP A 184 4.43 3.01 -4.11
C ASP A 184 4.49 2.07 -5.31
N ASP A 185 3.67 2.33 -6.33
CA ASP A 185 3.69 1.61 -7.61
C ASP A 185 5.05 1.74 -8.31
N THR A 186 5.64 2.94 -8.22
CA THR A 186 6.94 3.24 -8.83
C THR A 186 8.05 2.36 -8.23
N TYR A 187 8.21 2.34 -6.91
CA TYR A 187 9.29 1.55 -6.30
C TYR A 187 8.99 0.06 -6.22
N LEU A 188 7.71 -0.36 -6.29
CA LEU A 188 7.34 -1.74 -6.60
C LEU A 188 7.87 -2.15 -7.97
N ASN A 189 7.67 -1.31 -9.00
CA ASN A 189 8.15 -1.56 -10.35
C ASN A 189 9.70 -1.55 -10.44
N ILE A 190 10.38 -0.68 -9.68
CA ILE A 190 11.85 -0.75 -9.54
C ILE A 190 12.28 -2.09 -8.94
N GLY A 191 11.63 -2.54 -7.88
CA GLY A 191 11.86 -3.84 -7.27
C GLY A 191 11.69 -4.98 -8.28
N LEU A 192 10.61 -4.97 -9.06
CA LEU A 192 10.36 -5.93 -10.13
C LEU A 192 11.48 -5.94 -11.18
N GLY A 193 11.94 -4.76 -11.62
CA GLY A 193 13.06 -4.61 -12.56
C GLY A 193 14.36 -5.25 -12.06
N VAL A 194 14.67 -5.08 -10.77
CA VAL A 194 15.83 -5.76 -10.13
C VAL A 194 15.70 -7.27 -10.20
N GLN A 195 14.52 -7.82 -9.93
CA GLN A 195 14.31 -9.27 -9.96
C GLN A 195 14.42 -9.83 -11.38
N LEU A 196 13.89 -9.11 -12.37
CA LEU A 196 14.07 -9.45 -13.78
C LEU A 196 15.56 -9.39 -14.18
N LYS A 197 16.30 -8.38 -13.72
CA LYS A 197 17.76 -8.27 -13.93
C LYS A 197 18.49 -9.47 -13.35
N LEU A 198 18.18 -9.86 -12.11
CA LEU A 198 18.78 -11.03 -11.45
C LEU A 198 18.49 -12.34 -12.16
N LEU A 199 17.33 -12.43 -12.83
CA LEU A 199 16.89 -13.59 -13.59
C LEU A 199 17.07 -13.43 -15.10
N GLN A 200 17.90 -12.47 -15.55
CA GLN A 200 18.06 -12.17 -16.98
C GLN A 200 18.58 -13.36 -17.79
N ASP A 201 19.37 -14.26 -17.18
CA ASP A 201 19.85 -15.47 -17.86
C ASP A 201 18.69 -16.43 -18.21
N LYS A 202 17.59 -16.34 -17.45
CA LYS A 202 16.39 -17.16 -17.62
C LYS A 202 15.30 -16.43 -18.40
N TYR A 203 15.16 -15.13 -18.20
CA TYR A 203 14.12 -14.29 -18.81
C TYR A 203 14.73 -13.04 -19.49
N PRO A 204 15.66 -13.21 -20.47
CA PRO A 204 16.39 -12.08 -21.04
C PRO A 204 15.46 -11.10 -21.76
N SER A 205 14.45 -11.61 -22.47
CA SER A 205 13.48 -10.77 -23.18
C SER A 205 12.64 -9.91 -22.23
N LEU A 206 12.29 -10.43 -21.05
CA LEU A 206 11.45 -9.71 -20.10
C LEU A 206 12.22 -8.59 -19.41
N TYR A 207 13.49 -8.81 -19.05
CA TYR A 207 14.34 -7.74 -18.51
C TYR A 207 14.62 -6.66 -19.56
N LEU A 208 14.97 -7.04 -20.80
CA LEU A 208 15.20 -6.08 -21.88
C LEU A 208 13.94 -5.26 -22.18
N ARG A 209 12.78 -5.88 -22.12
CA ARG A 209 11.48 -5.22 -22.29
C ARG A 209 11.23 -4.20 -21.18
N TRP A 210 11.32 -4.61 -19.92
CA TRP A 210 11.20 -3.71 -18.77
C TRP A 210 12.17 -2.52 -18.87
N LEU A 211 13.43 -2.78 -19.28
CA LEU A 211 14.46 -1.75 -19.39
C LEU A 211 14.13 -0.65 -20.43
N GLN A 212 13.35 -0.96 -21.47
CA GLN A 212 13.03 0.02 -22.54
C GLN A 212 12.24 1.23 -22.00
N THR A 213 11.38 1.03 -21.02
CA THR A 213 10.53 2.10 -20.46
C THR A 213 10.96 2.53 -19.05
N ASN A 214 12.01 1.93 -18.49
CA ASN A 214 12.44 2.14 -17.11
C ASN A 214 13.94 2.47 -16.98
N SER A 215 14.53 3.21 -17.92
CA SER A 215 15.99 3.44 -17.93
C SER A 215 16.43 4.79 -17.33
N ASN A 216 15.53 5.76 -17.14
CA ASN A 216 15.91 7.10 -16.65
C ASN A 216 15.87 7.19 -15.11
N MET A 217 16.80 6.49 -14.45
CA MET A 217 16.91 6.45 -12.97
C MET A 217 17.27 7.80 -12.35
N LYS A 218 18.09 8.60 -13.06
CA LYS A 218 18.42 9.95 -12.62
C LYS A 218 17.16 10.80 -12.43
N LYS A 219 16.26 10.79 -13.41
CA LYS A 219 15.01 11.54 -13.34
C LYS A 219 14.09 11.04 -12.22
N LEU A 220 14.02 9.73 -12.00
CA LEU A 220 13.28 9.18 -10.87
C LEU A 220 13.82 9.74 -9.53
N ILE A 221 15.13 9.72 -9.32
CA ILE A 221 15.74 10.25 -8.08
C ILE A 221 15.48 11.75 -7.92
N ASP A 222 15.59 12.52 -9.01
CA ASP A 222 15.28 13.95 -9.01
C ASP A 222 13.82 14.20 -8.59
N LEU A 223 12.87 13.39 -9.07
CA LEU A 223 11.45 13.47 -8.69
C LEU A 223 11.23 13.05 -7.23
N THR A 224 11.83 11.94 -6.78
CA THR A 224 11.74 11.48 -5.38
C THR A 224 12.22 12.56 -4.41
N LEU A 225 13.36 13.19 -4.68
CA LEU A 225 13.90 14.26 -3.84
C LEU A 225 13.11 15.57 -3.92
N ARG A 226 12.46 15.83 -5.06
CA ARG A 226 11.61 17.01 -5.27
C ARG A 226 10.33 16.95 -4.44
N TYR A 227 9.71 15.78 -4.37
CA TYR A 227 8.41 15.57 -3.70
C TYR A 227 8.52 15.08 -2.26
N ALA A 228 9.72 14.72 -1.80
CA ALA A 228 9.97 14.33 -0.41
C ALA A 228 9.69 15.46 0.59
N TYR A 229 9.17 15.07 1.75
CA TYR A 229 8.90 15.98 2.87
C TYR A 229 10.19 16.33 3.61
N LYS A 230 10.43 17.63 3.81
CA LYS A 230 11.60 18.21 4.46
C LYS A 230 11.13 19.26 5.48
N PRO A 231 10.92 18.88 6.76
CA PRO A 231 10.33 19.76 7.77
C PRO A 231 11.05 21.11 7.92
N SER A 232 12.39 21.12 7.81
CA SER A 232 13.19 22.35 7.94
C SER A 232 13.35 23.14 6.64
N SER A 233 12.77 22.69 5.52
CA SER A 233 12.86 23.44 4.26
C SER A 233 12.11 24.77 4.36
N LYS A 234 12.57 25.76 3.59
CA LYS A 234 11.88 27.05 3.43
C LYS A 234 10.86 27.00 2.28
N ASP A 235 10.91 25.96 1.46
CA ASP A 235 9.99 25.75 0.35
C ASP A 235 8.69 25.12 0.87
N LEU A 236 7.56 25.78 0.62
CA LEU A 236 6.24 25.30 1.01
C LEU A 236 5.90 23.94 0.37
N ASP A 237 6.39 23.69 -0.86
CA ASP A 237 6.18 22.43 -1.57
C ASP A 237 6.86 21.24 -0.89
N GLN A 238 7.87 21.49 -0.05
CA GLN A 238 8.66 20.47 0.63
C GLN A 238 8.41 20.43 2.13
N ASN A 239 8.05 21.55 2.76
CA ASN A 239 7.91 21.64 4.21
C ASN A 239 6.47 21.52 4.71
N THR A 240 5.48 21.40 3.82
CA THR A 240 4.06 21.31 4.16
C THR A 240 3.55 19.90 3.95
N ILE A 241 2.84 19.34 4.93
CA ILE A 241 2.36 17.95 4.92
C ILE A 241 0.94 17.83 5.47
N ASP A 242 0.25 16.75 5.11
CA ASP A 242 -1.06 16.34 5.65
C ASP A 242 -1.06 16.44 7.20
N PRO A 243 -2.05 17.14 7.79
CA PRO A 243 -2.17 17.28 9.25
C PRO A 243 -2.22 15.96 10.01
N ARG A 244 -2.75 14.89 9.41
CA ARG A 244 -2.80 13.54 9.99
C ARG A 244 -1.41 12.92 10.05
N THR A 245 -0.64 13.10 8.97
CA THR A 245 0.77 12.69 8.95
C THR A 245 1.52 13.43 10.05
N TYR A 246 1.43 14.76 10.11
CA TYR A 246 2.12 15.53 11.15
C TYR A 246 1.70 15.09 12.55
N PHE A 247 0.40 14.90 12.81
CA PHE A 247 -0.11 14.43 14.10
C PHE A 247 0.57 13.13 14.55
N TRP A 248 0.76 12.19 13.62
CA TRP A 248 1.40 10.91 13.90
C TRP A 248 2.93 11.02 14.05
N ILE A 249 3.64 11.71 13.15
CA ILE A 249 5.12 11.75 13.12
C ILE A 249 5.73 12.93 13.88
N ARG A 250 4.94 13.78 14.55
CA ARG A 250 5.43 15.02 15.16
C ARG A 250 6.69 14.84 16.00
N ASP A 251 6.69 13.85 16.88
CA ASP A 251 7.85 13.56 17.74
C ASP A 251 9.07 13.09 16.94
N PHE A 252 8.84 12.30 15.89
CA PHE A 252 9.92 11.91 14.99
C PHE A 252 10.52 13.14 14.30
N VAL A 253 9.69 14.08 13.83
CA VAL A 253 10.12 15.33 13.19
C VAL A 253 10.86 16.24 14.18
N ARG A 254 10.38 16.36 15.42
CA ARG A 254 11.08 17.10 16.49
C ARG A 254 12.50 16.58 16.69
N ASP A 255 12.64 15.26 16.77
CA ASP A 255 13.90 14.60 17.08
C ASP A 255 14.81 14.51 15.83
N ASN A 256 14.25 14.67 14.63
CA ASN A 256 14.93 14.59 13.34
C ASN A 256 14.58 15.76 12.40
N PRO A 257 14.91 17.01 12.76
CA PRO A 257 14.45 18.18 12.01
C PRO A 257 15.02 18.27 10.58
N GLN A 258 16.16 17.62 10.32
CA GLN A 258 16.82 17.57 9.01
C GLN A 258 16.43 16.32 8.20
N ALA A 259 15.41 15.57 8.63
CA ALA A 259 14.94 14.41 7.89
C ALA A 259 14.45 14.80 6.49
N ILE A 260 14.72 13.93 5.52
CA ILE A 260 14.09 13.93 4.21
C ILE A 260 13.23 12.67 4.16
N ILE A 261 11.92 12.78 4.04
CA ILE A 261 11.02 11.62 4.19
C ILE A 261 10.30 11.39 2.87
N ALA A 262 10.33 10.15 2.38
CA ALA A 262 9.54 9.77 1.22
C ALA A 262 8.05 10.01 1.47
N THR A 263 7.40 10.63 0.50
CA THR A 263 5.95 10.89 0.50
C THR A 263 5.25 9.92 -0.45
N THR A 264 3.93 9.90 -0.45
CA THR A 264 3.16 9.00 -1.31
C THR A 264 3.15 9.47 -2.76
N TRP A 265 2.76 10.73 -3.00
CA TRP A 265 2.42 11.20 -4.36
C TRP A 265 3.60 11.90 -5.04
N ALA A 266 3.74 11.71 -6.36
CA ALA A 266 4.69 12.44 -7.19
C ALA A 266 4.10 13.78 -7.67
N GLN A 267 3.65 14.61 -6.73
CA GLN A 267 3.08 15.93 -6.98
C GLN A 267 3.31 16.83 -5.74
N ASN A 268 3.39 18.15 -5.94
CA ASN A 268 3.48 19.13 -4.85
C ASN A 268 2.34 20.17 -4.88
N ILE A 269 2.32 21.11 -3.93
CA ILE A 269 1.26 22.11 -3.79
C ILE A 269 1.20 23.02 -5.02
N THR A 270 2.34 23.51 -5.50
CA THR A 270 2.41 24.35 -6.70
C THR A 270 1.80 23.65 -7.92
N GLU A 271 2.12 22.38 -8.12
CA GLU A 271 1.61 21.59 -9.24
C GLU A 271 0.11 21.33 -9.14
N VAL A 272 -0.40 20.89 -7.97
CA VAL A 272 -1.83 20.59 -7.81
C VAL A 272 -2.72 21.81 -8.04
N ARG A 273 -2.27 23.04 -7.72
CA ARG A 273 -3.01 24.28 -8.05
C ARG A 273 -3.32 24.42 -9.53
N THR A 274 -2.45 23.88 -10.38
CA THR A 274 -2.59 23.95 -11.84
C THR A 274 -3.14 22.68 -12.46
N ALA A 275 -2.99 21.53 -11.80
CA ALA A 275 -3.36 20.23 -12.33
C ALA A 275 -4.74 19.74 -11.84
N ALA A 276 -5.23 20.22 -10.69
CA ALA A 276 -6.48 19.73 -10.11
C ALA A 276 -7.69 19.96 -11.02
N HIS A 277 -7.82 21.13 -11.64
CA HIS A 277 -8.90 21.41 -12.60
C HIS A 277 -8.75 20.64 -13.92
N ARG A 278 -7.62 19.96 -14.13
CA ARG A 278 -7.35 19.07 -15.26
C ARG A 278 -7.50 17.59 -14.88
N GLY A 279 -8.00 17.31 -13.68
CA GLY A 279 -8.23 15.96 -13.15
C GLY A 279 -6.96 15.19 -12.81
N VAL A 280 -5.96 15.87 -12.24
CA VAL A 280 -4.79 15.25 -11.61
C VAL A 280 -4.51 15.95 -10.29
N ARG A 281 -4.90 15.35 -9.18
CA ARG A 281 -4.75 15.95 -7.85
C ARG A 281 -4.42 14.94 -6.76
N MET A 282 -3.48 15.30 -5.88
CA MET A 282 -3.31 14.60 -4.62
C MET A 282 -4.65 14.57 -3.84
N PRO A 283 -4.99 13.45 -3.17
CA PRO A 283 -6.07 13.45 -2.18
C PRO A 283 -5.92 14.59 -1.19
N PHE A 284 -6.99 15.38 -1.01
CA PHE A 284 -7.01 16.60 -0.18
C PHE A 284 -5.99 17.69 -0.58
N ASN A 285 -5.49 17.65 -1.82
CA ASN A 285 -4.54 18.61 -2.40
C ASN A 285 -3.21 18.74 -1.64
N LEU A 286 -2.85 17.73 -0.86
CA LEU A 286 -1.65 17.76 -0.04
C LEU A 286 -1.01 16.38 0.02
N ASN A 287 0.31 16.36 0.05
CA ASN A 287 1.03 15.11 0.14
C ASN A 287 0.99 14.57 1.57
N ASN A 288 1.20 13.27 1.71
CA ASN A 288 1.24 12.59 3.00
C ASN A 288 2.44 11.63 3.06
N VAL A 289 2.75 11.19 4.28
CA VAL A 289 3.68 10.10 4.51
C VAL A 289 2.86 8.90 4.97
N ASP A 290 2.95 7.81 4.23
CA ASP A 290 2.49 6.47 4.60
C ASP A 290 3.72 5.58 4.84
N VAL A 291 3.80 4.96 6.02
CA VAL A 291 4.97 4.17 6.40
C VAL A 291 5.15 2.90 5.55
N THR A 292 4.06 2.39 4.96
CA THR A 292 4.08 1.24 4.05
C THR A 292 4.65 1.63 2.69
N VAL A 293 4.27 2.81 2.18
CA VAL A 293 4.87 3.38 0.97
C VAL A 293 6.36 3.64 1.19
N GLY A 294 6.72 4.20 2.36
CA GLY A 294 8.11 4.36 2.77
C GLY A 294 8.89 3.04 2.78
N ALA A 295 8.26 1.93 3.17
CA ALA A 295 8.88 0.61 3.14
C ALA A 295 9.15 0.11 1.72
N ASN A 296 8.25 0.35 0.76
CA ASN A 296 8.47 0.03 -0.65
C ASN A 296 9.52 0.91 -1.30
N VAL A 297 9.50 2.22 -1.02
CA VAL A 297 10.55 3.15 -1.46
C VAL A 297 11.92 2.68 -0.95
N LEU A 298 12.01 2.33 0.34
CA LEU A 298 13.23 1.82 0.93
C LEU A 298 13.70 0.56 0.21
N TYR A 299 12.81 -0.43 0.01
CA TYR A 299 13.14 -1.68 -0.69
C TYR A 299 13.60 -1.43 -2.13
N GLY A 300 12.89 -0.59 -2.88
CA GLY A 300 13.23 -0.27 -4.26
C GLY A 300 14.60 0.37 -4.38
N ILE A 301 14.94 1.31 -3.48
CA ILE A 301 16.28 1.92 -3.42
C ILE A 301 17.35 0.90 -2.99
N THR A 302 17.09 0.12 -1.92
CA THR A 302 18.02 -0.92 -1.42
C THR A 302 18.37 -1.89 -2.53
N SER A 303 17.36 -2.43 -3.21
CA SER A 303 17.50 -3.43 -4.26
C SER A 303 18.19 -2.85 -5.51
N ALA A 304 17.80 -1.64 -5.95
CA ALA A 304 18.41 -0.98 -7.09
C ALA A 304 19.89 -0.69 -6.88
N ILE A 305 20.29 -0.29 -5.66
CA ILE A 305 21.69 -0.04 -5.33
C ILE A 305 22.48 -1.34 -5.21
N ILE A 306 22.02 -2.33 -4.43
CA ILE A 306 22.78 -3.58 -4.24
C ILE A 306 23.09 -4.23 -5.59
N TYR A 307 22.11 -4.28 -6.49
CA TYR A 307 22.23 -4.92 -7.78
C TYR A 307 22.56 -3.97 -8.93
N ASP A 308 22.83 -2.69 -8.63
CA ASP A 308 23.21 -1.63 -9.57
C ASP A 308 22.29 -1.53 -10.80
N LEU A 309 20.99 -1.42 -10.56
CA LEU A 309 19.97 -1.35 -11.61
C LEU A 309 20.12 -0.04 -12.40
N VAL A 310 20.56 -0.13 -13.66
CA VAL A 310 20.72 1.03 -14.55
C VAL A 310 21.55 2.15 -13.90
N ASP A 311 22.74 1.77 -13.41
CA ASP A 311 23.72 2.67 -12.81
C ASP A 311 23.16 3.50 -11.63
N PHE A 312 22.16 2.97 -10.90
CA PHE A 312 21.51 3.67 -9.79
C PHE A 312 22.51 4.19 -8.75
N LYS A 313 23.63 3.49 -8.55
CA LYS A 313 24.70 3.89 -7.63
C LYS A 313 25.26 5.27 -7.94
N ASP A 314 25.36 5.64 -9.20
CA ASP A 314 25.94 6.92 -9.65
C ASP A 314 25.10 8.13 -9.22
N TYR A 315 23.82 7.89 -8.92
CA TYR A 315 22.85 8.92 -8.54
C TYR A 315 22.52 8.93 -7.05
N PHE A 316 23.11 8.03 -6.25
CA PHE A 316 22.86 7.92 -4.81
C PHE A 316 23.63 8.97 -3.97
N ASN A 317 23.29 10.23 -4.23
CA ASN A 317 23.88 11.41 -3.61
C ASN A 317 23.52 11.57 -2.12
N GLN A 318 24.08 12.59 -1.46
CA GLN A 318 23.91 12.83 -0.02
C GLN A 318 22.45 13.03 0.42
N ASP A 319 21.65 13.73 -0.38
CA ASP A 319 20.23 13.95 -0.08
C ASP A 319 19.46 12.63 -0.19
N MET A 320 19.79 11.80 -1.19
CA MET A 320 19.18 10.48 -1.36
C MET A 320 19.58 9.52 -0.22
N GLN A 321 20.82 9.58 0.26
CA GLN A 321 21.27 8.84 1.44
C GLN A 321 20.54 9.31 2.71
N THR A 322 20.29 10.61 2.83
CA THR A 322 19.54 11.20 3.94
C THR A 322 18.08 10.77 3.89
N LEU A 323 17.46 10.74 2.70
CA LEU A 323 16.11 10.22 2.47
C LEU A 323 16.01 8.76 2.86
N TYR A 324 16.94 7.95 2.36
CA TYR A 324 17.01 6.52 2.62
C TYR A 324 17.10 6.22 4.12
N LEU A 325 18.03 6.88 4.83
CA LEU A 325 18.21 6.66 6.26
C LEU A 325 17.07 7.21 7.11
N SER A 326 16.51 8.37 6.76
CA SER A 326 15.36 8.95 7.46
C SER A 326 14.13 8.06 7.32
N THR A 327 13.92 7.49 6.13
CA THR A 327 12.82 6.54 5.86
C THR A 327 13.01 5.24 6.64
N ALA A 328 14.22 4.66 6.65
CA ALA A 328 14.52 3.50 7.48
C ALA A 328 14.34 3.78 8.99
N SER A 329 14.75 4.98 9.44
CA SER A 329 14.57 5.42 10.83
C SER A 329 13.10 5.59 11.19
N LEU A 330 12.27 6.15 10.30
CA LEU A 330 10.83 6.31 10.50
C LEU A 330 10.14 4.94 10.58
N ILE A 331 10.50 3.98 9.71
CA ILE A 331 9.97 2.61 9.76
C ILE A 331 10.30 1.95 11.11
N ALA A 332 11.57 1.98 11.52
CA ALA A 332 11.99 1.40 12.80
C ALA A 332 11.32 2.10 13.98
N TRP A 333 11.21 3.44 13.95
CA TRP A 333 10.51 4.22 14.96
C TRP A 333 9.03 3.85 15.05
N SER A 334 8.38 3.66 13.90
CA SER A 334 6.95 3.30 13.83
C SER A 334 6.69 1.93 14.43
N ILE A 335 7.57 0.95 14.19
CA ILE A 335 7.48 -0.38 14.80
C ILE A 335 7.63 -0.25 16.34
N LYS A 336 8.73 0.37 16.79
CA LYS A 336 9.07 0.49 18.22
C LYS A 336 8.04 1.25 19.06
N HIS A 337 7.36 2.20 18.45
CA HIS A 337 6.34 3.02 19.11
C HIS A 337 4.91 2.56 18.77
N SER A 338 4.73 1.35 18.20
CA SER A 338 3.41 0.80 17.85
C SER A 338 2.57 1.76 17.00
N MET A 339 3.20 2.44 16.04
CA MET A 339 2.62 3.49 15.19
C MET A 339 1.89 4.58 16.00
N LYS A 340 2.32 4.79 17.24
CA LYS A 340 1.67 5.60 18.28
C LYS A 340 0.15 5.39 18.40
N ASN A 341 -0.26 4.12 18.39
CA ASN A 341 -1.66 3.69 18.54
C ASN A 341 -2.63 4.33 17.51
N ARG A 342 -2.08 4.82 16.39
CA ARG A 342 -2.81 5.39 15.25
C ARG A 342 -2.36 4.73 13.95
N PRO A 343 -2.49 3.39 13.82
CA PRO A 343 -2.12 2.68 12.60
C PRO A 343 -2.91 3.16 11.38
N ASP A 344 -4.09 3.75 11.60
CA ASP A 344 -4.91 4.39 10.56
C ASP A 344 -4.29 5.66 9.96
N LEU A 345 -3.46 6.36 10.73
CA LEU A 345 -2.73 7.56 10.26
C LEU A 345 -1.32 7.23 9.78
N ALA A 346 -0.68 6.23 10.38
CA ALA A 346 0.62 5.74 9.92
C ALA A 346 0.53 5.05 8.55
N GLN A 347 -0.61 4.40 8.29
CA GLN A 347 -0.88 3.66 7.06
C GLN A 347 -2.19 4.14 6.45
N VAL A 348 -2.19 5.38 5.99
CA VAL A 348 -3.36 6.01 5.39
C VAL A 348 -3.89 5.24 4.18
N TYR A 349 -3.11 4.43 3.46
CA TYR A 349 -3.61 3.60 2.36
C TYR A 349 -3.58 2.09 2.64
N TYR A 350 -2.80 1.63 3.64
CA TYR A 350 -2.55 0.20 3.91
C TYR A 350 -3.03 -0.21 5.30
N PRO A 351 -4.32 -0.55 5.50
CA PRO A 351 -4.84 -0.87 6.82
C PRO A 351 -4.11 -2.04 7.50
N SER A 352 -3.55 -2.94 6.68
CA SER A 352 -2.87 -4.14 7.13
C SER A 352 -1.45 -3.91 7.61
N GLN A 353 -1.24 -4.04 8.92
CA GLN A 353 0.11 -3.99 9.52
C GLN A 353 1.00 -5.13 9.01
N TYR A 354 0.42 -6.27 8.64
CA TYR A 354 1.16 -7.41 8.10
C TYR A 354 1.84 -7.08 6.76
N ASN A 355 1.21 -6.22 5.93
CA ASN A 355 1.84 -5.74 4.68
C ASN A 355 3.02 -4.81 4.97
N PHE A 356 2.82 -3.82 5.85
CA PHE A 356 3.90 -2.92 6.26
C PHE A 356 5.12 -3.69 6.77
N LEU A 357 4.90 -4.64 7.67
CA LEU A 357 5.96 -5.46 8.24
C LEU A 357 6.64 -6.30 7.16
N TRP A 358 5.88 -6.90 6.25
CA TRP A 358 6.48 -7.68 5.17
C TRP A 358 7.33 -6.81 4.24
N TYR A 359 6.82 -5.66 3.80
CA TYR A 359 7.54 -4.77 2.89
C TYR A 359 8.87 -4.30 3.49
N GLY A 360 8.89 -3.90 4.77
CA GLY A 360 10.13 -3.50 5.43
C GLY A 360 11.09 -4.66 5.71
N SER A 361 10.58 -5.86 6.00
CA SER A 361 11.41 -7.05 6.22
C SER A 361 12.23 -7.44 4.97
N ARG A 362 11.71 -7.15 3.77
CA ARG A 362 12.42 -7.40 2.50
C ARG A 362 13.68 -6.55 2.37
N SER A 363 13.65 -5.29 2.82
CA SER A 363 14.84 -4.42 2.86
C SER A 363 15.89 -4.96 3.83
N LEU A 364 15.46 -5.41 5.01
CA LEU A 364 16.36 -6.05 5.99
C LEU A 364 17.01 -7.31 5.42
N PHE A 365 16.24 -8.17 4.74
CA PHE A 365 16.75 -9.37 4.09
C PHE A 365 17.84 -9.06 3.05
N LEU A 366 17.62 -8.08 2.18
CA LEU A 366 18.61 -7.68 1.18
C LEU A 366 19.85 -7.04 1.80
N LEU A 367 19.69 -6.24 2.85
CA LEU A 367 20.83 -5.66 3.57
C LEU A 367 21.69 -6.74 4.24
N GLU A 368 21.08 -7.74 4.87
CA GLU A 368 21.81 -8.90 5.42
C GLU A 368 22.55 -9.65 4.31
N LEU A 369 21.87 -9.89 3.18
CA LEU A 369 22.46 -10.55 2.02
C LEU A 369 23.72 -9.81 1.52
N ALA A 370 23.61 -8.49 1.35
CA ALA A 370 24.72 -7.66 0.90
C ALA A 370 25.88 -7.65 1.91
N ARG A 371 25.59 -7.57 3.22
CA ARG A 371 26.60 -7.63 4.29
C ARG A 371 27.40 -8.93 4.28
N ARG A 372 26.76 -10.05 3.93
CA ARG A 372 27.40 -11.38 3.89
C ARG A 372 28.21 -11.61 2.61
N GLN A 373 27.79 -11.01 1.49
CA GLN A 373 28.35 -11.29 0.17
C GLN A 373 29.34 -10.23 -0.32
N GLU A 374 29.14 -8.97 0.03
CA GLU A 374 29.95 -7.86 -0.46
C GLU A 374 31.02 -7.45 0.57
N LYS A 375 32.24 -7.23 0.09
CA LYS A 375 33.35 -6.76 0.95
C LYS A 375 33.20 -5.28 1.38
N SER A 376 32.28 -4.52 0.78
CA SER A 376 32.15 -3.07 0.96
C SER A 376 30.74 -2.58 0.61
N ILE A 377 29.83 -2.49 1.59
CA ILE A 377 28.54 -1.81 1.44
C ILE A 377 28.63 -0.37 1.97
N PRO A 378 27.87 0.60 1.42
CA PRO A 378 27.85 1.97 1.92
C PRO A 378 27.52 2.05 3.42
N ASP A 379 28.14 2.97 4.16
CA ASP A 379 27.90 3.13 5.61
C ASP A 379 26.43 3.38 5.95
N VAL A 380 25.70 4.08 5.06
CA VAL A 380 24.27 4.30 5.21
C VAL A 380 23.46 2.98 5.24
N PHE A 381 23.93 1.93 4.55
CA PHE A 381 23.31 0.61 4.57
C PHE A 381 23.59 -0.12 5.88
N ASN A 382 24.80 0.01 6.43
CA ASN A 382 25.11 -0.50 7.77
C ASN A 382 24.19 0.13 8.82
N ARG A 383 23.98 1.44 8.75
CA ARG A 383 23.09 2.15 9.68
C ARG A 383 21.62 1.74 9.51
N ALA A 384 21.13 1.66 8.28
CA ALA A 384 19.77 1.20 8.00
C ALA A 384 19.56 -0.26 8.45
N TYR A 385 20.55 -1.13 8.20
CA TYR A 385 20.53 -2.51 8.69
C TYR A 385 20.39 -2.56 10.22
N SER A 386 21.21 -1.82 10.97
CA SER A 386 21.14 -1.83 12.43
C SER A 386 19.79 -1.36 12.96
N LEU A 387 19.21 -0.31 12.35
CA LEU A 387 17.89 0.21 12.74
C LEU A 387 16.78 -0.82 12.50
N LEU A 388 16.77 -1.43 11.32
CA LEU A 388 15.74 -2.40 10.95
C LEU A 388 15.93 -3.73 11.69
N ALA A 389 17.14 -4.26 11.78
CA ALA A 389 17.42 -5.52 12.47
C ALA A 389 16.95 -5.47 13.93
N ASP A 390 17.25 -4.37 14.63
CA ASP A 390 16.81 -4.17 16.01
C ASP A 390 15.28 -4.16 16.13
N ALA A 391 14.58 -3.38 15.29
CA ALA A 391 13.11 -3.31 15.31
C ALA A 391 12.45 -4.65 14.92
N TYR A 392 12.94 -5.32 13.88
CA TYR A 392 12.35 -6.54 13.34
C TYR A 392 12.63 -7.78 14.19
N ARG A 393 13.81 -7.87 14.81
CA ARG A 393 14.19 -9.04 15.61
C ARG A 393 13.75 -8.93 17.08
N SER A 394 13.23 -7.79 17.50
CA SER A 394 12.65 -7.57 18.83
C SER A 394 11.15 -7.26 18.75
N ASP A 395 10.79 -6.05 18.31
CA ASP A 395 9.42 -5.52 18.44
C ASP A 395 8.42 -6.19 17.49
N VAL A 396 8.85 -6.56 16.28
CA VAL A 396 7.98 -7.32 15.35
C VAL A 396 7.71 -8.74 15.84
N VAL A 397 8.69 -9.38 16.47
CA VAL A 397 8.48 -10.70 17.09
C VAL A 397 7.47 -10.59 18.23
N LYS A 398 7.61 -9.56 19.09
CA LYS A 398 6.65 -9.28 20.15
C LYS A 398 5.24 -9.04 19.60
N PHE A 399 5.11 -8.25 18.54
CA PHE A 399 3.84 -8.05 17.85
C PHE A 399 3.20 -9.39 17.46
N PHE A 400 3.93 -10.29 16.78
CA PHE A 400 3.34 -11.59 16.43
C PHE A 400 3.02 -12.46 17.67
N GLN A 401 3.81 -12.41 18.73
CA GLN A 401 3.47 -13.13 19.97
C GLN A 401 2.18 -12.62 20.61
N ASP A 402 1.94 -11.31 20.57
CA ASP A 402 0.75 -10.67 21.14
C ASP A 402 -0.51 -10.92 20.29
N PHE A 403 -0.36 -11.03 18.97
CA PHE A 403 -1.48 -11.13 18.01
C PHE A 403 -1.74 -12.56 17.48
N VAL A 404 -0.93 -13.55 17.84
CA VAL A 404 -1.21 -14.95 17.48
C VAL A 404 -2.54 -15.42 18.11
N ARG A 405 -3.38 -16.06 17.31
CA ARG A 405 -4.69 -16.57 17.75
C ARG A 405 -4.56 -17.64 18.82
N SER A 406 -5.70 -18.02 19.40
CA SER A 406 -5.78 -19.06 20.44
C SER A 406 -5.25 -20.43 20.00
N ASP A 407 -5.24 -20.72 18.69
CA ASP A 407 -4.62 -21.92 18.12
C ASP A 407 -3.09 -21.88 18.07
N LYS A 408 -2.49 -20.75 18.46
CA LYS A 408 -1.05 -20.48 18.50
C LYS A 408 -0.35 -20.70 17.15
N SER A 409 -1.09 -20.62 16.06
CA SER A 409 -0.63 -21.01 14.72
C SER A 409 -1.14 -20.08 13.60
N SER A 410 -2.23 -19.34 13.81
CA SER A 410 -2.77 -18.42 12.81
C SER A 410 -2.92 -17.00 13.34
N TYR A 411 -3.06 -16.07 12.39
CA TYR A 411 -3.13 -14.64 12.61
C TYR A 411 -4.32 -14.06 11.84
N ASP A 412 -5.06 -13.18 12.49
CA ASP A 412 -6.09 -12.35 11.83
C ASP A 412 -5.61 -10.90 11.81
N ASP A 413 -6.09 -10.12 10.86
CA ASP A 413 -5.92 -8.67 10.87
C ASP A 413 -7.23 -8.01 11.34
N PHE A 414 -8.16 -7.73 10.43
CA PHE A 414 -9.45 -7.14 10.82
C PHE A 414 -10.66 -7.58 9.99
N LEU A 415 -10.49 -8.14 8.80
CA LEU A 415 -11.60 -8.56 7.96
C LEU A 415 -12.33 -9.76 8.58
N GLY A 416 -13.57 -9.51 9.03
CA GLY A 416 -14.43 -10.53 9.63
C GLY A 416 -14.07 -10.91 11.06
N THR A 417 -13.22 -10.14 11.74
CA THR A 417 -12.87 -10.39 13.15
C THR A 417 -13.99 -10.02 14.12
N ASN A 418 -14.86 -9.08 13.73
CA ASN A 418 -15.96 -8.56 14.54
C ASN A 418 -17.35 -9.07 14.10
N ASP A 419 -17.41 -10.06 13.19
CA ASP A 419 -18.68 -10.62 12.76
C ASP A 419 -19.41 -11.36 13.90
N THR A 420 -20.73 -11.37 13.82
CA THR A 420 -21.61 -11.99 14.81
C THR A 420 -22.54 -13.02 14.16
N ASN A 421 -23.07 -13.92 14.95
CA ASN A 421 -24.18 -14.77 14.54
C ASN A 421 -25.53 -14.04 14.64
N ILE A 422 -26.61 -14.72 14.26
CA ILE A 422 -27.98 -14.19 14.30
C ILE A 422 -28.49 -13.78 15.70
N PHE A 423 -27.72 -14.09 16.76
CA PHE A 423 -28.04 -13.71 18.14
C PHE A 423 -27.10 -12.60 18.66
N GLY A 424 -26.28 -12.00 17.79
CA GLY A 424 -25.33 -10.95 18.15
C GLY A 424 -24.09 -11.45 18.90
N LYS A 425 -23.87 -12.78 19.00
CA LYS A 425 -22.66 -13.33 19.61
C LYS A 425 -21.51 -13.31 18.60
N LEU A 426 -20.34 -12.86 19.02
CA LEU A 426 -19.13 -12.83 18.20
C LEU A 426 -18.81 -14.23 17.63
N GLU A 427 -18.72 -14.32 16.31
CA GLU A 427 -18.40 -15.53 15.54
C GLU A 427 -17.51 -15.16 14.35
N PRO A 428 -16.19 -14.98 14.58
CA PRO A 428 -15.28 -14.42 13.58
C PRO A 428 -15.11 -15.33 12.37
N THR A 429 -15.32 -14.78 11.18
CA THR A 429 -15.14 -15.47 9.90
C THR A 429 -13.68 -15.44 9.43
N GLY A 430 -12.93 -14.40 9.80
CA GLY A 430 -11.49 -14.23 9.55
C GLY A 430 -11.12 -14.33 8.07
N GLU A 431 -11.61 -13.39 7.25
CA GLU A 431 -11.39 -13.45 5.79
C GLU A 431 -9.98 -13.06 5.35
N ASP A 432 -9.19 -12.42 6.20
CA ASP A 432 -7.77 -12.15 5.93
C ASP A 432 -6.81 -13.15 6.60
N ARG A 433 -7.33 -14.16 7.29
CA ARG A 433 -6.53 -15.10 8.09
C ARG A 433 -5.42 -15.80 7.31
N ILE A 434 -5.71 -16.21 6.07
CA ILE A 434 -4.71 -16.86 5.19
C ILE A 434 -3.59 -15.87 4.88
N PHE A 435 -3.96 -14.64 4.52
CA PHE A 435 -3.04 -13.59 4.15
C PHE A 435 -2.12 -13.20 5.30
N SER A 436 -2.70 -12.85 6.45
CA SER A 436 -1.95 -12.43 7.64
C SER A 436 -1.03 -13.53 8.14
N THR A 437 -1.49 -14.79 8.15
CA THR A 437 -0.64 -15.93 8.54
C THR A 437 0.52 -16.16 7.57
N ALA A 438 0.28 -16.05 6.25
CA ALA A 438 1.35 -16.15 5.25
C ALA A 438 2.37 -15.01 5.37
N GLN A 439 1.90 -13.77 5.56
CA GLN A 439 2.78 -12.62 5.75
C GLN A 439 3.63 -12.74 7.00
N THR A 440 3.07 -13.20 8.13
CA THR A 440 3.87 -13.47 9.34
C THR A 440 5.02 -14.44 9.05
N VAL A 441 4.77 -15.52 8.31
CA VAL A 441 5.84 -16.45 7.95
C VAL A 441 6.90 -15.77 7.07
N ASN A 442 6.48 -15.03 6.03
CA ASN A 442 7.40 -14.33 5.13
C ASN A 442 8.26 -13.30 5.89
N VAL A 443 7.67 -12.54 6.81
CA VAL A 443 8.38 -11.57 7.67
C VAL A 443 9.42 -12.28 8.52
N LEU A 444 9.02 -13.33 9.25
CA LEU A 444 9.91 -14.05 10.15
C LEU A 444 11.08 -14.69 9.39
N ILE A 445 10.84 -15.28 8.22
CA ILE A 445 11.91 -15.82 7.39
C ILE A 445 12.84 -14.68 6.91
N ALA A 446 12.29 -13.60 6.37
CA ALA A 446 13.09 -12.48 5.86
C ALA A 446 13.94 -11.80 6.95
N SER A 447 13.45 -11.74 8.19
CA SER A 447 14.16 -11.10 9.31
C SER A 447 15.25 -11.96 9.94
N PHE A 448 15.14 -13.30 9.88
CA PHE A 448 16.02 -14.24 10.62
C PHE A 448 16.84 -15.16 9.72
N THR A 449 16.81 -14.95 8.40
CA THR A 449 17.57 -15.75 7.45
C THR A 449 18.28 -14.89 6.41
N TYR A 450 19.24 -15.50 5.71
CA TYR A 450 19.86 -14.94 4.51
C TYR A 450 19.95 -16.03 3.43
N PHE A 451 19.98 -15.61 2.16
CA PHE A 451 20.17 -16.54 1.04
C PHE A 451 21.64 -16.78 0.76
N ASP A 452 22.08 -18.02 0.92
CA ASP A 452 23.41 -18.45 0.53
C ASP A 452 23.41 -18.86 -0.95
N LYS A 453 24.08 -18.05 -1.78
CA LYS A 453 24.18 -18.27 -3.23
C LYS A 453 24.96 -19.53 -3.59
N ASP A 454 25.90 -19.97 -2.76
CA ASP A 454 26.74 -21.13 -3.07
C ASP A 454 25.96 -22.43 -2.89
N THR A 455 25.12 -22.49 -1.85
CA THR A 455 24.28 -23.67 -1.56
C THR A 455 22.87 -23.58 -2.16
N GLY A 456 22.44 -22.38 -2.56
CA GLY A 456 21.06 -22.11 -2.98
C GLY A 456 20.06 -22.38 -1.86
N LYS A 457 20.41 -22.07 -0.61
CA LYS A 457 19.63 -22.33 0.61
C LYS A 457 19.39 -21.05 1.38
N LEU A 458 18.30 -21.01 2.13
CA LEU A 458 18.09 -20.01 3.18
C LEU A 458 18.74 -20.50 4.47
N LYS A 459 19.68 -19.73 5.01
CA LYS A 459 20.40 -20.07 6.24
C LYS A 459 19.97 -19.18 7.39
N TRP A 460 19.87 -19.78 8.58
CA TRP A 460 19.59 -19.06 9.81
C TRP A 460 20.72 -18.13 10.19
N ILE A 461 20.37 -17.00 10.80
CA ILE A 461 21.31 -16.09 11.44
C ILE A 461 21.57 -16.64 12.85
N SER A 462 22.75 -17.22 13.06
CA SER A 462 23.11 -18.09 14.21
C SER A 462 23.15 -17.40 15.57
N ASP A 463 23.19 -16.07 15.61
CA ASP A 463 23.57 -15.31 16.80
C ASP A 463 22.35 -14.75 17.58
N GLU A 464 21.14 -15.19 17.23
CA GLU A 464 19.89 -14.65 17.76
C GLU A 464 19.31 -15.52 18.89
N GLN A 465 19.21 -14.97 20.11
CA GLN A 465 18.71 -15.68 21.30
C GLN A 465 17.28 -16.23 21.16
N GLN A 466 16.50 -15.72 20.20
CA GLN A 466 15.10 -16.08 20.00
C GLN A 466 14.88 -17.11 18.88
N ILE A 467 15.94 -17.64 18.26
CA ILE A 467 15.85 -18.45 17.04
C ILE A 467 14.91 -19.66 17.17
N ASP A 468 14.92 -20.35 18.30
CA ASP A 468 14.05 -21.52 18.54
C ASP A 468 12.57 -21.11 18.61
N THR A 469 12.27 -19.98 19.23
CA THR A 469 10.92 -19.41 19.27
C THR A 469 10.45 -19.10 17.85
N ILE A 470 11.30 -18.49 17.04
CA ILE A 470 10.98 -18.16 15.64
C ILE A 470 10.73 -19.43 14.81
N LYS A 471 11.60 -20.44 14.94
CA LYS A 471 11.42 -21.75 14.30
C LYS A 471 10.07 -22.38 14.66
N ILE A 472 9.68 -22.34 15.95
CA ILE A 472 8.39 -22.87 16.41
C ILE A 472 7.22 -22.09 15.78
N MET A 473 7.27 -20.76 15.77
CA MET A 473 6.22 -19.91 15.19
C MET A 473 6.03 -20.19 13.69
N ILE A 474 7.12 -20.29 12.94
CA ILE A 474 7.11 -20.62 11.51
C ILE A 474 6.52 -22.03 11.30
N ASN A 475 7.02 -23.04 12.01
CA ASN A 475 6.56 -24.43 11.86
C ASN A 475 5.05 -24.58 12.11
N LYS A 476 4.52 -23.94 13.15
CA LYS A 476 3.09 -23.96 13.47
C LYS A 476 2.27 -23.27 12.38
N SER A 477 2.71 -22.10 11.93
CA SER A 477 2.00 -21.31 10.91
C SER A 477 2.01 -22.00 9.55
N ILE A 478 3.12 -22.61 9.16
CA ILE A 478 3.23 -23.43 7.93
C ILE A 478 2.31 -24.65 8.02
N SER A 479 2.32 -25.37 9.14
CA SER A 479 1.43 -26.53 9.35
C SER A 479 -0.04 -26.11 9.22
N TRP A 480 -0.39 -24.95 9.77
CA TRP A 480 -1.72 -24.39 9.66
C TRP A 480 -2.08 -24.02 8.21
N LEU A 481 -1.20 -23.34 7.48
CA LEU A 481 -1.40 -22.96 6.07
C LEU A 481 -1.59 -24.17 5.17
N LEU A 482 -0.80 -25.23 5.36
CA LEU A 482 -0.92 -26.48 4.59
C LEU A 482 -2.32 -27.12 4.69
N ILE A 483 -2.98 -26.97 5.84
CA ILE A 483 -4.31 -27.51 6.09
C ILE A 483 -5.42 -26.55 5.64
N ASN A 484 -5.19 -25.23 5.74
CA ASN A 484 -6.25 -24.23 5.72
C ASN A 484 -6.22 -23.25 4.55
N ALA A 485 -5.16 -23.21 3.73
CA ALA A 485 -5.00 -22.24 2.63
C ALA A 485 -6.18 -22.16 1.64
N PHE A 486 -7.02 -23.20 1.56
CA PHE A 486 -8.21 -23.25 0.70
C PHE A 486 -9.53 -23.43 1.46
N LYS A 487 -9.52 -23.33 2.80
CA LYS A 487 -10.71 -23.51 3.65
C LYS A 487 -11.38 -22.19 4.04
N TYR A 488 -10.60 -21.11 4.09
CA TYR A 488 -11.08 -19.77 4.43
C TYR A 488 -11.19 -18.93 3.17
N GLN A 489 -11.93 -17.82 3.26
CA GLN A 489 -11.85 -16.79 2.23
C GLN A 489 -10.41 -16.26 2.19
N PRO A 490 -9.79 -16.12 1.01
CA PRO A 490 -8.42 -15.64 0.88
C PRO A 490 -8.41 -14.13 0.61
N PHE A 491 -9.27 -13.37 1.30
CA PHE A 491 -9.26 -11.91 1.14
C PHE A 491 -8.00 -11.33 1.78
N ASN A 492 -7.71 -10.10 1.38
CA ASN A 492 -6.74 -9.24 2.02
C ASN A 492 -7.23 -7.80 1.88
N CYS A 493 -6.63 -6.90 2.63
CA CYS A 493 -6.81 -5.46 2.45
C CYS A 493 -5.46 -4.87 2.05
N PHE A 494 -5.03 -5.14 0.81
CA PHE A 494 -3.73 -4.70 0.36
C PHE A 494 -3.67 -3.19 0.09
N PHE A 495 -4.81 -2.54 -0.12
CA PHE A 495 -4.93 -1.10 -0.33
C PHE A 495 -6.33 -0.62 0.10
N SER A 496 -6.49 0.67 0.35
CA SER A 496 -7.76 1.31 0.75
C SER A 496 -7.75 2.80 0.44
N GLY A 497 -8.92 3.43 0.46
CA GLY A 497 -9.00 4.89 0.46
C GLY A 497 -8.33 5.51 1.70
N SER A 498 -7.89 6.76 1.59
CA SER A 498 -7.16 7.45 2.68
C SER A 498 -8.01 7.78 3.92
N VAL A 499 -9.31 7.50 3.89
CA VAL A 499 -10.28 7.80 4.95
C VAL A 499 -11.13 6.56 5.22
N LYS A 500 -11.13 6.10 6.47
CA LYS A 500 -11.92 4.96 6.97
C LYS A 500 -13.10 5.37 7.84
N GLY A 501 -13.35 6.67 7.94
CA GLY A 501 -14.47 7.26 8.66
C GLY A 501 -14.29 8.77 8.80
N VAL A 502 -15.36 9.46 9.19
CA VAL A 502 -15.35 10.94 9.27
C VAL A 502 -14.25 11.50 10.18
N ASN A 503 -13.89 10.76 11.23
CA ASN A 503 -12.83 11.14 12.20
C ASN A 503 -11.39 11.02 11.63
N GLN A 504 -11.24 10.63 10.37
CA GLN A 504 -9.95 10.51 9.70
C GLN A 504 -9.79 11.49 8.53
N LEU A 505 -10.72 12.44 8.39
CA LEU A 505 -10.52 13.57 7.49
C LEU A 505 -9.40 14.48 8.04
N PRO A 506 -8.51 14.99 7.18
CA PRO A 506 -7.37 15.78 7.63
C PRO A 506 -7.74 17.12 8.27
N PHE A 507 -8.92 17.65 7.93
CA PHE A 507 -9.39 18.97 8.36
C PHE A 507 -9.63 19.09 9.86
N TRP A 508 -9.78 17.98 10.58
CA TRP A 508 -10.03 17.98 12.01
C TRP A 508 -8.75 18.03 12.86
N TYR A 509 -7.58 17.99 12.24
CA TYR A 509 -6.30 17.93 12.92
C TYR A 509 -5.60 19.31 12.90
N PRO A 510 -4.73 19.61 13.88
CA PRO A 510 -3.99 20.87 13.93
C PRO A 510 -3.28 21.20 12.62
N ALA A 511 -3.55 22.38 12.06
CA ALA A 511 -2.93 22.90 10.85
C ALA A 511 -2.54 24.37 11.00
N ASN A 512 -1.53 24.83 10.24
CA ASN A 512 -1.08 26.23 10.23
C ASN A 512 -1.07 26.85 8.81
N ILE A 513 -1.48 26.07 7.80
CA ILE A 513 -1.75 26.52 6.43
C ILE A 513 -3.23 26.29 6.14
N TYR A 514 -3.95 27.35 5.78
CA TYR A 514 -5.36 27.33 5.39
C TYR A 514 -5.55 28.20 4.14
N GLN A 515 -5.64 27.55 2.98
CA GLN A 515 -5.76 28.24 1.69
C GLN A 515 -6.69 27.48 0.76
N PHE A 516 -7.21 28.16 -0.26
CA PHE A 516 -7.82 27.50 -1.42
C PHE A 516 -6.77 27.28 -2.53
N LEU A 517 -7.07 26.42 -3.50
CA LEU A 517 -6.21 26.16 -4.67
C LEU A 517 -5.87 27.43 -5.47
N ASN A 518 -6.76 28.42 -5.50
CA ASN A 518 -6.52 29.71 -6.15
C ASN A 518 -5.57 30.64 -5.35
N GLY A 519 -5.17 30.25 -4.14
CA GLY A 519 -4.26 31.00 -3.27
C GLY A 519 -4.96 31.93 -2.27
N SER A 520 -6.28 32.07 -2.31
CA SER A 520 -7.00 32.88 -1.31
C SER A 520 -6.99 32.19 0.06
N THR A 521 -7.03 32.99 1.12
CA THR A 521 -7.10 32.52 2.51
C THR A 521 -8.40 31.74 2.75
N LEU A 522 -8.30 30.65 3.50
CA LEU A 522 -9.43 29.91 4.06
C LEU A 522 -9.51 30.21 5.55
N ASP A 523 -10.68 30.65 6.03
CA ASP A 523 -10.92 30.94 7.45
C ASP A 523 -11.65 29.75 8.11
N PRO A 524 -10.96 28.92 8.91
CA PRO A 524 -11.55 27.72 9.51
C PRO A 524 -12.62 28.02 10.57
N ASP A 525 -12.61 29.21 11.19
CA ASP A 525 -13.54 29.56 12.29
C ASP A 525 -14.94 29.95 11.77
N HIS A 526 -15.00 30.45 10.53
CA HIS A 526 -16.23 30.89 9.88
C HIS A 526 -16.64 30.01 8.69
N PHE A 527 -15.96 28.88 8.47
CA PHE A 527 -16.28 27.97 7.38
C PHE A 527 -17.44 27.04 7.75
N ASP A 528 -18.52 27.11 6.97
CA ASP A 528 -19.69 26.27 7.14
C ASP A 528 -19.54 24.99 6.32
N THR A 529 -19.05 23.92 6.96
CA THR A 529 -18.83 22.62 6.31
C THR A 529 -20.13 21.92 5.88
N ASP A 530 -21.30 22.40 6.34
CA ASP A 530 -22.59 21.82 5.95
C ASP A 530 -23.10 22.40 4.62
N ASN A 531 -22.64 23.59 4.25
CA ASN A 531 -23.04 24.29 3.03
C ASN A 531 -21.89 24.57 2.04
N GLN A 532 -20.63 24.39 2.46
CA GLN A 532 -19.44 24.67 1.65
C GLN A 532 -18.54 23.43 1.52
N SER A 533 -17.91 23.27 0.35
CA SER A 533 -17.04 22.14 0.07
C SER A 533 -15.57 22.47 0.36
N LEU A 534 -14.88 21.55 1.04
CA LEU A 534 -13.44 21.61 1.28
C LEU A 534 -12.62 20.98 0.14
N ILE A 535 -13.25 20.61 -0.97
CA ILE A 535 -12.60 19.89 -2.08
C ILE A 535 -11.40 20.63 -2.66
N ASP A 536 -11.47 21.96 -2.73
CA ASP A 536 -10.41 22.83 -3.26
C ASP A 536 -9.61 23.54 -2.17
N SER A 537 -9.70 23.05 -0.93
CA SER A 537 -8.88 23.54 0.17
C SER A 537 -7.50 22.86 0.19
N ILE A 538 -6.53 23.60 0.72
CA ILE A 538 -5.22 23.13 1.17
C ILE A 538 -5.19 23.43 2.66
N VAL A 539 -5.31 22.38 3.47
CA VAL A 539 -5.20 22.44 4.94
C VAL A 539 -4.01 21.59 5.34
N GLY A 540 -2.95 22.22 5.85
CA GLY A 540 -1.66 21.58 6.04
C GLY A 540 -0.85 22.08 7.23
N VAL A 541 0.18 21.32 7.59
CA VAL A 541 1.19 21.73 8.56
C VAL A 541 2.49 22.03 7.83
N SER A 542 2.90 23.29 7.85
CA SER A 542 4.20 23.76 7.40
C SER A 542 5.18 23.84 8.57
N GLY A 543 6.36 23.23 8.41
CA GLY A 543 7.43 23.26 9.40
C GLY A 543 7.12 22.49 10.69
N TYR A 544 7.63 23.01 11.81
CA TYR A 544 7.43 22.44 13.15
C TYR A 544 6.64 23.40 14.03
N ILE A 545 5.59 22.90 14.69
CA ILE A 545 4.75 23.63 15.64
C ILE A 545 5.26 23.36 17.07
N ASP A 546 5.54 24.44 17.81
CA ASP A 546 5.95 24.38 19.22
C ASP A 546 4.97 23.57 20.07
N GLU A 547 5.47 22.87 21.10
CA GLU A 547 4.67 22.01 21.98
C GLU A 547 3.48 22.73 22.60
N THR A 548 3.72 23.91 23.17
CA THR A 548 2.69 24.66 23.89
C THR A 548 1.57 25.11 22.94
N ILE A 549 1.95 25.47 21.71
CA ILE A 549 1.01 25.86 20.66
C ILE A 549 0.24 24.64 20.17
N TYR A 550 0.93 23.53 19.94
CA TYR A 550 0.35 22.31 19.41
C TYR A 550 -0.66 21.68 20.39
N GLU A 551 -0.32 21.61 21.68
CA GLU A 551 -1.23 21.13 22.73
C GLU A 551 -2.51 21.97 22.79
N ARG A 552 -2.38 23.30 22.65
CA ARG A 552 -3.54 24.19 22.56
C ARG A 552 -4.37 23.88 21.31
N MET A 553 -3.75 23.74 20.15
CA MET A 553 -4.46 23.42 18.90
C MET A 553 -5.19 22.08 18.95
N ILE A 554 -4.64 21.06 19.63
CA ILE A 554 -5.35 19.79 19.84
C ILE A 554 -6.65 19.98 20.63
N SER A 555 -6.63 20.86 21.64
CA SER A 555 -7.79 21.13 22.50
C SER A 555 -8.86 22.02 21.85
N GLU A 556 -8.49 22.74 20.80
CA GLU A 556 -9.38 23.62 20.03
C GLU A 556 -10.19 22.80 19.00
N LYS A 557 -11.28 23.41 18.51
CA LYS A 557 -12.05 22.85 17.41
C LYS A 557 -11.50 23.36 16.08
N HIS A 558 -11.36 22.47 15.11
CA HIS A 558 -11.01 22.80 13.73
C HIS A 558 -12.26 22.61 12.88
N PHE A 559 -12.72 23.66 12.19
CA PHE A 559 -13.96 23.60 11.39
C PHE A 559 -15.15 23.08 12.23
N ASN A 560 -15.29 23.59 13.45
CA ASN A 560 -16.31 23.18 14.44
C ASN A 560 -16.26 21.70 14.89
N ARG A 561 -15.21 20.93 14.57
CA ARG A 561 -15.00 19.55 15.02
C ARG A 561 -13.80 19.44 15.95
N SER A 562 -13.86 18.52 16.91
CA SER A 562 -12.74 18.23 17.80
C SER A 562 -11.72 17.31 17.12
N THR A 563 -10.44 17.49 17.46
CA THR A 563 -9.36 16.61 16.99
C THR A 563 -9.57 15.16 17.44
N PRO A 564 -9.66 14.19 16.51
CA PRO A 564 -9.78 12.78 16.88
C PRO A 564 -8.45 12.23 17.39
N THR A 565 -8.35 11.98 18.69
CA THR A 565 -7.11 11.56 19.36
C THR A 565 -6.98 10.05 19.55
N THR A 566 -8.06 9.29 19.33
CA THR A 566 -8.10 7.84 19.54
C THR A 566 -8.53 7.11 18.26
N PHE A 567 -8.00 5.90 18.07
CA PHE A 567 -8.42 4.98 17.02
C PHE A 567 -9.12 3.77 17.64
N ASN A 568 -10.37 3.54 17.24
CA ASN A 568 -11.22 2.50 17.81
C ASN A 568 -11.20 1.19 16.98
N GLY A 569 -10.29 1.08 16.01
CA GLY A 569 -10.20 -0.05 15.09
C GLY A 569 -10.93 0.17 13.77
N TYR A 570 -10.72 -0.75 12.82
CA TYR A 570 -11.33 -0.70 11.48
C TYR A 570 -12.78 -1.21 11.44
N ASN A 571 -13.23 -1.89 12.50
CA ASN A 571 -14.57 -2.46 12.61
C ASN A 571 -15.38 -1.72 13.67
N VAL A 572 -15.73 -0.48 13.36
CA VAL A 572 -16.56 0.38 14.22
C VAL A 572 -17.83 0.83 13.49
N PRO A 573 -18.96 1.04 14.19
CA PRO A 573 -20.16 1.54 13.55
C PRO A 573 -19.91 2.87 12.83
N GLY A 574 -20.32 3.00 11.57
CA GLY A 574 -20.06 4.19 10.74
C GLY A 574 -18.63 4.30 10.22
N GLY A 575 -17.82 3.25 10.38
CA GLY A 575 -16.46 3.13 9.86
C GLY A 575 -16.38 2.29 8.59
N GLU A 576 -17.39 2.36 7.71
CA GLU A 576 -17.36 1.66 6.43
C GLU A 576 -16.45 2.37 5.43
N PHE A 577 -15.62 1.61 4.71
CA PHE A 577 -14.68 2.19 3.74
C PHE A 577 -14.33 1.25 2.59
N PRO A 578 -13.98 1.78 1.41
CA PRO A 578 -13.53 0.95 0.31
C PRO A 578 -12.14 0.38 0.57
N PHE A 579 -11.98 -0.91 0.30
CA PHE A 579 -10.71 -1.62 0.32
C PHE A 579 -10.53 -2.47 -0.93
N TRP A 580 -9.27 -2.72 -1.27
CA TRP A 580 -8.88 -3.57 -2.38
C TRP A 580 -8.40 -4.91 -1.86
N SER A 581 -8.91 -5.96 -2.49
CA SER A 581 -8.56 -7.34 -2.19
C SER A 581 -8.15 -8.06 -3.46
N SER A 582 -7.12 -8.90 -3.37
CA SER A 582 -6.73 -9.80 -4.46
C SER A 582 -6.50 -11.21 -3.93
N GLN A 583 -7.41 -12.12 -4.28
CA GLN A 583 -7.28 -13.54 -3.96
C GLN A 583 -6.00 -14.18 -4.52
N PRO A 584 -5.61 -13.96 -5.81
CA PRO A 584 -4.35 -14.51 -6.30
C PRO A 584 -3.16 -13.93 -5.55
N TYR A 585 -3.21 -12.69 -5.06
CA TYR A 585 -2.15 -12.15 -4.21
C TYR A 585 -2.00 -12.91 -2.89
N THR A 586 -3.12 -13.23 -2.20
CA THR A 586 -3.09 -14.07 -1.00
C THR A 586 -2.50 -15.46 -1.26
N HIS A 587 -2.87 -16.08 -2.38
CA HIS A 587 -2.30 -17.37 -2.76
C HIS A 587 -0.81 -17.25 -3.10
N SER A 588 -0.38 -16.16 -3.74
CA SER A 588 1.03 -15.92 -4.07
C SER A 588 1.89 -15.76 -2.83
N VAL A 589 1.48 -14.94 -1.84
CA VAL A 589 2.25 -14.79 -0.59
C VAL A 589 2.26 -16.07 0.24
N THR A 590 1.20 -16.89 0.15
CA THR A 590 1.17 -18.24 0.73
C THR A 590 2.15 -19.18 0.03
N LEU A 591 2.23 -19.11 -1.31
CA LEU A 591 3.19 -19.89 -2.08
C LEU A 591 4.63 -19.52 -1.71
N LEU A 592 4.93 -18.22 -1.57
CA LEU A 592 6.24 -17.75 -1.13
C LEU A 592 6.61 -18.30 0.24
N ALA A 593 5.71 -18.21 1.23
CA ALA A 593 5.95 -18.71 2.58
C ALA A 593 6.30 -20.21 2.57
N LEU A 594 5.54 -21.03 1.84
CA LEU A 594 5.81 -22.46 1.70
C LEU A 594 7.10 -22.73 0.93
N ALA A 595 7.39 -21.96 -0.12
CA ALA A 595 8.57 -22.13 -0.96
C ALA A 595 9.86 -21.79 -0.21
N GLN A 596 9.86 -20.70 0.55
CA GLN A 596 10.97 -20.30 1.41
C GLN A 596 11.16 -21.28 2.55
N TYR A 597 10.09 -21.70 3.23
CA TYR A 597 10.17 -22.69 4.29
C TYR A 597 10.85 -24.00 3.82
N ASN A 598 10.45 -24.50 2.66
CA ASN A 598 11.07 -25.70 2.07
C ASN A 598 12.54 -25.50 1.65
N ASN A 599 13.01 -24.25 1.56
CA ASN A 599 14.38 -23.91 1.22
C ASN A 599 15.26 -23.58 2.43
N LEU A 600 14.71 -23.61 3.65
CA LEU A 600 15.49 -23.47 4.87
C LEU A 600 16.48 -24.63 5.01
N ASP A 601 17.72 -24.29 5.38
CA ASP A 601 18.71 -25.24 5.84
C ASP A 601 18.29 -25.75 7.24
N GLU A 602 18.43 -27.07 7.48
CA GLU A 602 17.96 -27.72 8.72
C GLU A 602 18.72 -27.25 9.96
#